data_AF-A0A928HRI1-F1
#
_entry.id   AF-A0A928HRI1-F1
#
_cell.length_a   1.000
_cell.length_b   1.000
_cell.length_c   1.000
_cell.angle_alpha   90.00
_cell.angle_beta   90.00
_cell.angle_gamma   90.00
#
_symmetry.space_group_name_H-M   'P 1'
#
loop_
_entity.id
_entity.type
_entity.pdbx_description
1 polymer ?
#
loop_
_entity_poly.entity_id
_entity_poly.type
_entity_poly.pdbx_seq_one_letter_code
_entity_poly.pdbx_strand_id
1 'polypeptide(L)'
;MRSDTVFLQKEQIYQTVSLYFFGMLKIISNSLGGVVVSLFNIPLFSKTYTKYYTIKFFGIIIYRKDLRPKLVKRILSKTNKSYDDIFLIRYNLGETVVFLSHLKQMLKFYGSKKPLFIVFRKKDIPFYSMYLLPHKVDFKFVELSGREIYEIYDLKDKPYKIKGQRFIAPIEKISEQIMFDFKNGKTSNFYDFIINSIGAKRIDPMFLPSVPKKAVKKIQQINLTNVIILCPEATSVQELPTQFWQSLAKELNNKGYTVFVNAFKEKNKIKNTKTAKLKLDELYALSEKAAGIITMANGIAIMMHNSKKMDIIYTPYHDNWFGYNATNTLKAYSIKHIPDLRGDIEEYDTSKYTMQQLIKAILNRY
;
A
#
# COMPACT_ATOMS: atom_id res chain seq x y z
N MET A 1 -28.57 -26.58 -11.21
CA MET A 1 -27.20 -26.18 -10.79
C MET A 1 -27.14 -24.66 -10.81
N ARG A 2 -27.02 -24.00 -9.65
CA ARG A 2 -26.70 -22.56 -9.56
C ARG A 2 -25.50 -22.43 -8.61
N SER A 3 -24.41 -21.88 -9.11
CA SER A 3 -23.26 -21.48 -8.30
C SER A 3 -23.41 -20.00 -8.00
N ASP A 4 -23.81 -19.66 -6.79
CA ASP A 4 -23.90 -18.27 -6.36
C ASP A 4 -22.50 -17.84 -5.89
N THR A 5 -21.90 -16.92 -6.62
CA THR A 5 -20.59 -16.33 -6.29
C THR A 5 -20.84 -15.17 -5.32
N VAL A 6 -20.40 -15.32 -4.07
CA VAL A 6 -20.49 -14.25 -3.06
C VAL A 6 -19.13 -13.57 -2.96
N PHE A 7 -19.10 -12.26 -3.20
CA PHE A 7 -17.88 -11.44 -3.20
C PHE A 7 -17.56 -10.93 -1.79
N LEU A 8 -16.37 -11.25 -1.27
CA LEU A 8 -15.83 -10.66 -0.04
C LEU A 8 -14.42 -10.11 -0.33
N GLN A 9 -14.28 -8.78 -0.40
CA GLN A 9 -13.02 -8.09 -0.68
C GLN A 9 -12.21 -7.87 0.61
N LYS A 10 -11.29 -8.80 0.89
CA LYS A 10 -9.94 -8.49 1.37
C LYS A 10 -9.02 -9.00 0.27
N GLU A 11 -8.55 -8.11 -0.61
CA GLU A 11 -7.79 -8.41 -1.84
C GLU A 11 -7.99 -9.84 -2.39
N GLN A 12 -9.09 -10.02 -3.13
CA GLN A 12 -9.35 -11.16 -4.02
C GLN A 12 -9.27 -12.58 -3.42
N ILE A 13 -9.78 -12.81 -2.21
CA ILE A 13 -10.22 -14.15 -1.80
C ILE A 13 -11.62 -14.42 -2.39
N TYR A 14 -11.69 -14.78 -3.67
CA TYR A 14 -12.96 -15.21 -4.27
C TYR A 14 -13.42 -16.48 -3.59
N GLN A 15 -14.66 -16.53 -3.15
CA GLN A 15 -15.26 -17.77 -2.65
C GLN A 15 -16.29 -18.27 -3.65
N THR A 16 -16.13 -19.51 -4.08
CA THR A 16 -17.12 -20.19 -4.91
C THR A 16 -17.88 -21.14 -4.02
N VAL A 17 -19.20 -20.98 -3.99
CA VAL A 17 -20.10 -21.89 -3.28
C VAL A 17 -20.80 -22.77 -4.30
N SER A 18 -20.60 -24.08 -4.16
CA SER A 18 -21.27 -25.08 -4.99
C SER A 18 -22.19 -25.92 -4.10
N LEU A 19 -23.46 -25.98 -4.48
CA LEU A 19 -24.51 -26.72 -3.76
C LEU A 19 -24.97 -27.90 -4.60
N TYR A 20 -25.06 -29.07 -3.97
CA TYR A 20 -25.54 -30.32 -4.57
C TYR A 20 -26.59 -30.95 -3.67
N PHE A 21 -27.44 -31.82 -4.25
CA PHE A 21 -28.50 -32.55 -3.54
C PHE A 21 -29.38 -31.62 -2.69
N PHE A 22 -30.04 -30.64 -3.31
CA PHE A 22 -30.88 -29.65 -2.61
C PHE A 22 -30.15 -28.86 -1.50
N GLY A 23 -28.83 -28.72 -1.60
CA GLY A 23 -28.00 -28.02 -0.61
C GLY A 23 -27.52 -28.90 0.53
N MET A 24 -27.81 -30.21 0.52
CA MET A 24 -27.26 -31.15 1.49
C MET A 24 -25.74 -31.19 1.43
N LEU A 25 -25.15 -31.22 0.23
CA LEU A 25 -23.70 -31.14 0.04
C LEU A 25 -23.32 -29.73 -0.38
N LYS A 26 -22.45 -29.10 0.41
CA LYS A 26 -21.93 -27.75 0.19
C LYS A 26 -20.42 -27.80 0.06
N ILE A 27 -19.90 -27.28 -1.05
CA ILE A 27 -18.47 -27.09 -1.26
C ILE A 27 -18.20 -25.59 -1.33
N ILE A 28 -17.37 -25.09 -0.41
CA ILE A 28 -16.87 -23.72 -0.43
C ILE A 28 -15.40 -23.81 -0.81
N SER A 29 -15.05 -23.35 -1.99
CA SER A 29 -13.65 -23.15 -2.36
C SER A 29 -13.31 -21.67 -2.29
N ASN A 30 -12.04 -21.36 -2.10
CA ASN A 30 -11.55 -20.00 -2.26
C ASN A 30 -10.42 -19.89 -3.29
N SER A 31 -10.17 -18.70 -3.81
CA SER A 31 -9.10 -18.42 -4.79
C SER A 31 -7.70 -18.76 -4.29
N LEU A 32 -7.54 -19.02 -2.99
CA LEU A 32 -6.29 -19.47 -2.37
C LEU A 32 -6.17 -20.99 -2.35
N GLY A 33 -7.08 -21.71 -3.02
CA GLY A 33 -7.11 -23.18 -3.06
C GLY A 33 -7.57 -23.81 -1.75
N GLY A 34 -8.07 -23.01 -0.80
CA GLY A 34 -8.76 -23.49 0.38
C GLY A 34 -10.11 -24.10 -0.03
N VAL A 35 -10.49 -25.19 0.63
CA VAL A 35 -11.72 -25.91 0.33
C VAL A 35 -12.36 -26.35 1.63
N VAL A 36 -13.67 -26.19 1.76
CA VAL A 36 -14.48 -26.77 2.83
C VAL A 36 -15.60 -27.56 2.16
N VAL A 37 -15.72 -28.83 2.52
CA VAL A 37 -16.81 -29.71 2.09
C VAL A 37 -17.65 -30.02 3.31
N SER A 38 -18.94 -29.70 3.25
CA SER A 38 -19.90 -29.91 4.32
C SER A 38 -21.09 -30.73 3.82
N LEU A 39 -21.59 -31.63 4.67
CA LEU A 39 -22.85 -32.36 4.46
C LEU A 39 -23.83 -31.95 5.55
N PHE A 40 -25.05 -31.53 5.19
CA PHE A 40 -26.02 -30.93 6.11
C PHE A 40 -25.43 -29.81 6.98
N ASN A 41 -24.59 -28.96 6.39
CA ASN A 41 -23.79 -27.93 7.08
C ASN A 41 -22.76 -28.44 8.09
N ILE A 42 -22.58 -29.75 8.27
CA ILE A 42 -21.52 -30.34 9.08
C ILE A 42 -20.24 -30.43 8.23
N PRO A 43 -19.13 -29.80 8.63
CA PRO A 43 -17.88 -29.85 7.87
C PRO A 43 -17.26 -31.25 7.90
N LEU A 44 -17.31 -31.96 6.78
CA LEU A 44 -16.70 -33.27 6.59
C LEU A 44 -15.20 -33.16 6.31
N PHE A 45 -14.81 -32.20 5.49
CA PHE A 45 -13.43 -32.01 5.08
C PHE A 45 -13.14 -30.52 5.00
N SER A 46 -11.95 -30.11 5.44
CA SER A 46 -11.46 -28.78 5.12
C SER A 46 -9.97 -28.79 4.83
N LYS A 47 -9.59 -27.93 3.90
CA LYS A 47 -8.23 -27.68 3.45
C LYS A 47 -8.01 -26.18 3.57
N THR A 48 -7.12 -25.76 4.44
CA THR A 48 -6.80 -24.35 4.65
C THR A 48 -5.31 -24.10 4.46
N TYR A 49 -5.00 -22.84 4.20
CA TYR A 49 -3.86 -22.49 3.39
C TYR A 49 -3.27 -21.14 3.84
N THR A 50 -3.09 -20.97 5.14
CA THR A 50 -2.56 -19.75 5.77
C THR A 50 -1.07 -19.94 6.12
N LYS A 51 -0.60 -19.55 7.31
CA LYS A 51 0.71 -19.93 7.88
C LYS A 51 0.98 -21.43 7.81
N TYR A 52 -0.08 -22.22 7.99
CA TYR A 52 -0.04 -23.67 7.84
C TYR A 52 -0.92 -24.12 6.69
N TYR A 53 -0.41 -25.07 5.93
CA TYR A 53 -1.26 -25.95 5.15
C TYR A 53 -1.89 -26.98 6.09
N THR A 54 -3.20 -26.91 6.29
CA THR A 54 -3.93 -27.75 7.23
C THR A 54 -5.01 -28.52 6.49
N ILE A 55 -5.07 -29.82 6.73
CA ILE A 55 -6.16 -30.69 6.30
C ILE A 55 -6.89 -31.17 7.54
N LYS A 56 -8.21 -31.01 7.55
CA LYS A 56 -9.09 -31.53 8.57
C LYS A 56 -10.12 -32.49 7.98
N PHE A 57 -10.46 -33.52 8.72
CA PHE A 57 -11.57 -34.43 8.44
C PHE A 57 -12.46 -34.50 9.67
N PHE A 58 -13.77 -34.29 9.52
CA PHE A 58 -14.72 -34.09 10.62
C PHE A 58 -14.23 -33.09 11.69
N GLY A 59 -13.58 -32.01 11.26
CA GLY A 59 -12.99 -31.00 12.16
C GLY A 59 -11.66 -31.39 12.82
N ILE A 60 -11.25 -32.66 12.76
CA ILE A 60 -9.99 -33.18 13.30
C ILE A 60 -8.85 -32.87 12.35
N ILE A 61 -7.75 -32.28 12.84
CA ILE A 61 -6.56 -32.01 12.03
C ILE A 61 -5.82 -33.33 11.76
N ILE A 62 -5.85 -33.79 10.51
CA ILE A 62 -5.14 -35.01 10.08
C ILE A 62 -3.77 -34.69 9.48
N TYR A 63 -3.57 -33.46 9.01
CA TYR A 63 -2.30 -33.01 8.46
C TYR A 63 -2.09 -31.52 8.70
N ARG A 64 -0.87 -31.14 9.08
CA ARG A 64 -0.47 -29.74 9.25
C ARG A 64 0.99 -29.56 8.84
N LYS A 65 1.25 -28.64 7.92
CA LYS A 65 2.61 -28.30 7.44
C LYS A 65 2.83 -26.79 7.49
N ASP A 66 3.93 -26.37 8.10
CA ASP A 66 4.37 -24.97 8.09
C ASP A 66 4.86 -24.59 6.68
N LEU A 67 4.33 -23.48 6.15
CA LEU A 67 4.69 -22.99 4.82
C LEU A 67 5.88 -22.01 4.81
N ARG A 68 6.27 -21.47 5.98
CA ARG A 68 7.40 -20.52 6.11
C ARG A 68 8.72 -21.09 5.58
N PRO A 69 9.13 -22.34 5.88
CA PRO A 69 10.38 -22.89 5.35
C PRO A 69 10.44 -22.94 3.82
N LYS A 70 9.31 -23.20 3.16
CA LYS A 70 9.22 -23.25 1.68
C LYS A 70 9.44 -21.85 1.09
N LEU A 71 8.78 -20.84 1.67
CA LEU A 71 8.91 -19.45 1.27
C LEU A 71 10.34 -18.94 1.47
N VAL A 72 10.91 -19.20 2.65
CA VAL A 72 12.30 -18.84 2.96
C VAL A 72 13.26 -19.49 1.99
N LYS A 73 13.13 -20.80 1.71
CA LYS A 73 14.00 -21.49 0.75
C LYS A 73 13.95 -20.83 -0.63
N ARG A 74 12.78 -20.36 -1.08
CA ARG A 74 12.63 -19.65 -2.35
C ARG A 74 13.29 -18.26 -2.34
N ILE A 75 13.20 -17.52 -1.23
CA ILE A 75 13.89 -16.24 -1.09
C ILE A 75 15.41 -16.46 -1.12
N LEU A 76 15.90 -17.40 -0.31
CA LEU A 76 17.33 -17.69 -0.19
C LEU A 76 17.93 -18.25 -1.48
N SER A 77 17.19 -19.00 -2.28
CA SER A 77 17.68 -19.47 -3.59
C SER A 77 17.88 -18.36 -4.61
N LYS A 78 17.35 -17.15 -4.36
CA LYS A 78 17.56 -15.96 -5.19
C LYS A 78 18.68 -15.05 -4.67
N THR A 79 19.32 -15.45 -3.57
CA THR A 79 20.41 -14.70 -2.92
C THR A 79 21.71 -15.48 -2.98
N ASN A 80 22.81 -14.80 -3.26
CA ASN A 80 24.16 -15.37 -3.35
C ASN A 80 25.10 -14.93 -2.20
N LYS A 81 24.62 -14.06 -1.32
CA LYS A 81 25.35 -13.57 -0.15
C LYS A 81 24.69 -14.05 1.13
N SER A 82 25.47 -14.12 2.21
CA SER A 82 24.94 -14.34 3.56
C SER A 82 24.51 -13.01 4.17
N TYR A 83 23.24 -12.92 4.53
CA TYR A 83 22.61 -11.79 5.21
C TYR A 83 22.22 -12.19 6.63
N ASP A 84 22.23 -11.26 7.58
CA ASP A 84 21.77 -11.51 8.94
C ASP A 84 20.26 -11.29 9.07
N ASP A 85 19.75 -10.22 8.47
CA ASP A 85 18.33 -9.87 8.45
C ASP A 85 17.79 -9.73 7.04
N ILE A 86 16.63 -10.34 6.82
CA ILE A 86 15.89 -10.27 5.56
C ILE A 86 14.55 -9.61 5.83
N PHE A 87 14.41 -8.37 5.38
CA PHE A 87 13.24 -7.53 5.56
C PHE A 87 12.22 -7.75 4.44
N LEU A 88 10.96 -7.91 4.83
CA LEU A 88 9.80 -7.99 3.94
C LEU A 88 8.77 -6.95 4.38
N ILE A 89 8.88 -5.72 3.86
CA ILE A 89 7.87 -4.68 4.09
C ILE A 89 6.65 -5.02 3.23
N ARG A 90 5.62 -5.56 3.87
CA ARG A 90 4.42 -6.09 3.21
C ARG A 90 3.38 -5.05 2.80
N TYR A 91 3.65 -3.78 3.03
CA TYR A 91 2.63 -2.74 2.91
C TYR A 91 2.53 -2.11 1.53
N ASN A 92 1.52 -1.25 1.36
CA ASN A 92 1.41 -0.37 0.23
C ASN A 92 2.45 0.74 0.30
N LEU A 93 2.50 1.54 -0.77
CA LEU A 93 3.56 2.54 -0.95
C LEU A 93 3.64 3.53 0.22
N GLY A 94 2.50 3.92 0.80
CA GLY A 94 2.43 4.93 1.86
C GLY A 94 3.14 4.52 3.14
N GLU A 95 2.80 3.36 3.70
CA GLU A 95 3.47 2.86 4.90
C GLU A 95 4.92 2.47 4.61
N THR A 96 5.19 1.96 3.40
CA THR A 96 6.56 1.63 2.97
C THR A 96 7.45 2.88 2.95
N VAL A 97 6.93 4.04 2.54
CA VAL A 97 7.64 5.33 2.66
C VAL A 97 8.04 5.56 4.10
N VAL A 98 7.13 5.48 5.07
CA VAL A 98 7.46 5.73 6.48
C VAL A 98 8.54 4.77 7.01
N PHE A 99 8.45 3.47 6.70
CA PHE A 99 9.48 2.51 7.10
C PHE A 99 10.85 2.83 6.50
N LEU A 100 10.92 3.14 5.21
CA LEU A 100 12.19 3.42 4.53
C LEU A 100 12.75 4.80 4.87
N SER A 101 11.90 5.75 5.16
CA SER A 101 12.25 7.07 5.68
C SER A 101 12.89 6.99 7.07
N HIS A 102 12.62 5.94 7.84
CA HIS A 102 13.24 5.64 9.15
C HIS A 102 14.21 4.45 9.09
N LEU A 103 14.83 4.23 7.93
CA LEU A 103 15.69 3.06 7.70
C LEU A 103 16.77 2.89 8.77
N LYS A 104 17.48 3.95 9.16
CA LYS A 104 18.56 3.82 10.17
C LYS A 104 18.03 3.39 11.53
N GLN A 105 16.92 3.98 11.97
CA GLN A 105 16.26 3.65 13.23
C GLN A 105 15.80 2.20 13.21
N MET A 106 15.17 1.77 12.11
CA MET A 106 14.75 0.38 11.93
C MET A 106 15.93 -0.60 11.96
N LEU A 107 17.01 -0.34 11.23
CA LEU A 107 18.19 -1.21 11.23
C LEU A 107 18.84 -1.28 12.61
N LYS A 108 18.91 -0.15 13.32
CA LYS A 108 19.43 -0.08 14.71
C LYS A 108 18.54 -0.88 15.67
N PHE A 109 17.22 -0.73 15.57
CA PHE A 109 16.25 -1.42 16.43
C PHE A 109 16.38 -2.94 16.32
N TYR A 110 16.57 -3.46 15.11
CA TYR A 110 16.79 -4.89 14.92
C TYR A 110 18.25 -5.31 15.16
N GLY A 111 19.20 -4.38 15.25
CA GLY A 111 20.64 -4.68 15.36
C GLY A 111 21.23 -5.27 14.08
N SER A 112 20.69 -4.86 12.93
CA SER A 112 21.05 -5.39 11.61
C SER A 112 22.39 -4.85 11.12
N LYS A 113 23.29 -5.74 10.67
CA LYS A 113 24.62 -5.41 10.13
C LYS A 113 24.73 -5.71 8.63
N LYS A 114 24.01 -6.70 8.12
CA LYS A 114 24.00 -7.10 6.70
C LYS A 114 22.55 -7.29 6.22
N PRO A 115 21.74 -6.21 6.20
CA PRO A 115 20.34 -6.28 5.81
C PRO A 115 20.17 -6.59 4.33
N LEU A 116 19.13 -7.37 4.02
CA LEU A 116 18.56 -7.53 2.68
C LEU A 116 17.08 -7.14 2.70
N PHE A 117 16.65 -6.32 1.75
CA PHE A 117 15.24 -6.04 1.53
C PHE A 117 14.67 -6.85 0.37
N ILE A 118 13.53 -7.50 0.58
CA ILE A 118 12.80 -8.19 -0.47
C ILE A 118 11.74 -7.28 -1.05
N VAL A 119 11.90 -6.96 -2.34
CA VAL A 119 10.90 -6.22 -3.10
C VAL A 119 10.05 -7.25 -3.83
N PHE A 120 8.76 -7.33 -3.51
CA PHE A 120 7.88 -8.36 -4.08
C PHE A 120 7.06 -7.88 -5.28
N ARG A 121 6.96 -6.55 -5.49
CA ARG A 121 6.32 -5.95 -6.66
C ARG A 121 7.38 -5.33 -7.55
N LYS A 122 7.51 -5.82 -8.79
CA LYS A 122 8.52 -5.33 -9.74
C LYS A 122 8.43 -3.82 -9.98
N LYS A 123 7.22 -3.26 -9.96
CA LYS A 123 6.96 -1.82 -10.12
C LYS A 123 7.53 -0.96 -8.98
N ASP A 124 7.79 -1.53 -7.81
CA ASP A 124 8.28 -0.80 -6.63
C ASP A 124 9.82 -0.73 -6.60
N ILE A 125 10.53 -1.51 -7.42
CA ILE A 125 11.99 -1.53 -7.48
C ILE A 125 12.61 -0.13 -7.59
N PRO A 126 12.15 0.75 -8.52
CA PRO A 126 12.71 2.09 -8.63
C PRO A 126 12.53 2.90 -7.35
N PHE A 127 11.39 2.74 -6.67
CA PHE A 127 11.11 3.40 -5.39
C PHE A 127 12.04 2.93 -4.27
N TYR A 128 12.19 1.62 -4.08
CA TYR A 128 13.12 1.07 -3.07
C TYR A 128 14.56 1.53 -3.32
N SER A 129 14.96 1.64 -4.59
CA SER A 129 16.30 2.09 -4.96
C SER A 129 16.62 3.50 -4.47
N MET A 130 15.61 4.38 -4.36
CA MET A 130 15.78 5.76 -3.89
C MET A 130 16.17 5.84 -2.42
N TYR A 131 15.76 4.87 -1.61
CA TYR A 131 16.06 4.82 -0.17
C TYR A 131 17.25 3.92 0.13
N LEU A 132 17.34 2.74 -0.50
CA LEU A 132 18.32 1.73 -0.08
C LEU A 132 19.72 1.92 -0.66
N LEU A 133 19.83 2.36 -1.93
CA LEU A 133 21.13 2.53 -2.58
C LEU A 133 22.00 3.62 -1.93
N PRO A 134 21.48 4.80 -1.54
CA PRO A 134 22.27 5.82 -0.84
C PRO A 134 22.87 5.31 0.47
N HIS A 135 22.24 4.33 1.10
CA HIS A 135 22.69 3.72 2.34
C HIS A 135 23.46 2.41 2.15
N LYS A 136 23.79 2.04 0.91
CA LYS A 136 24.49 0.79 0.57
C LYS A 136 23.79 -0.46 1.13
N VAL A 137 22.46 -0.43 1.20
CA VAL A 137 21.65 -1.56 1.66
C VAL A 137 21.23 -2.40 0.46
N ASP A 138 21.47 -3.70 0.55
CA ASP A 138 21.13 -4.64 -0.51
C ASP A 138 19.61 -4.87 -0.58
N PHE A 139 19.09 -5.03 -1.79
CA PHE A 139 17.71 -5.45 -2.02
C PHE A 139 17.59 -6.38 -3.22
N LYS A 140 16.58 -7.24 -3.22
CA LYS A 140 16.33 -8.20 -4.30
C LYS A 140 14.85 -8.27 -4.64
N PHE A 141 14.55 -8.31 -5.94
CA PHE A 141 13.23 -8.67 -6.39
C PHE A 141 13.02 -10.18 -6.26
N VAL A 142 11.97 -10.57 -5.54
CA VAL A 142 11.49 -11.94 -5.48
C VAL A 142 9.99 -11.87 -5.68
N GLU A 143 9.48 -12.50 -6.73
CA GLU A 143 8.05 -12.52 -6.98
C GLU A 143 7.35 -13.35 -5.89
N LEU A 144 6.53 -12.68 -5.09
CA LEU A 144 5.73 -13.26 -4.03
C LEU A 144 4.28 -12.82 -4.23
N SER A 145 3.34 -13.74 -4.05
CA SER A 145 1.92 -13.39 -4.02
C SER A 145 1.56 -12.64 -2.72
N GLY A 146 0.52 -11.79 -2.74
CA GLY A 146 0.03 -11.11 -1.54
C GLY A 146 -0.24 -12.09 -0.40
N ARG A 147 -0.81 -13.26 -0.71
CA ARG A 147 -1.02 -14.35 0.25
C ARG A 147 0.26 -14.80 0.96
N GLU A 148 1.33 -15.03 0.22
CA GLU A 148 2.60 -15.48 0.80
C GLU A 148 3.23 -14.43 1.72
N ILE A 149 2.86 -13.17 1.53
CA ILE A 149 3.37 -12.05 2.32
C ILE A 149 2.49 -11.83 3.55
N TYR A 150 1.17 -11.84 3.40
CA TYR A 150 0.23 -11.49 4.45
C TYR A 150 -0.20 -12.68 5.34
N GLU A 151 -0.29 -13.89 4.79
CA GLU A 151 -0.82 -15.05 5.54
C GLU A 151 0.27 -15.97 6.10
N ILE A 152 1.46 -15.99 5.49
CA ILE A 152 2.55 -16.87 5.92
C ILE A 152 3.39 -16.25 7.03
N TYR A 153 3.57 -14.93 7.02
CA TYR A 153 4.24 -14.17 8.09
C TYR A 153 3.19 -13.56 9.02
N ASP A 154 2.82 -14.29 10.08
CA ASP A 154 1.89 -13.85 11.12
C ASP A 154 2.56 -12.86 12.09
N LEU A 155 1.86 -11.80 12.49
CA LEU A 155 2.25 -10.85 13.55
C LEU A 155 2.66 -11.47 14.88
N LYS A 156 2.12 -12.65 15.20
CA LYS A 156 2.39 -13.29 16.50
C LYS A 156 3.82 -13.82 16.60
N ASP A 157 4.54 -13.94 15.49
CA ASP A 157 5.90 -14.45 15.50
C ASP A 157 6.91 -13.29 15.63
N LYS A 158 7.83 -13.43 16.61
CA LYS A 158 9.15 -12.77 16.58
C LYS A 158 9.85 -13.04 15.24
N PRO A 159 10.93 -12.31 14.87
CA PRO A 159 11.67 -12.58 13.64
C PRO A 159 11.90 -14.07 13.43
N TYR A 160 11.49 -14.59 12.27
CA TYR A 160 11.56 -16.02 11.98
C TYR A 160 13.02 -16.40 11.73
N LYS A 161 13.56 -17.29 12.56
CA LYS A 161 14.98 -17.68 12.53
C LYS A 161 15.19 -18.97 11.76
N ILE A 162 16.13 -18.97 10.83
CA ILE A 162 16.54 -20.16 10.09
C ILE A 162 17.97 -20.00 9.59
N LYS A 163 18.81 -21.01 9.86
CA LYS A 163 20.25 -21.01 9.49
C LYS A 163 21.01 -19.74 9.90
N GLY A 164 20.71 -19.22 11.10
CA GLY A 164 21.34 -18.01 11.63
C GLY A 164 20.82 -16.68 11.04
N GLN A 165 19.86 -16.72 10.12
CA GLN A 165 19.25 -15.55 9.49
C GLN A 165 17.88 -15.26 10.12
N ARG A 166 17.52 -13.99 10.27
CA ARG A 166 16.21 -13.55 10.74
C ARG A 166 15.39 -12.99 9.58
N PHE A 167 14.19 -13.50 9.41
CA PHE A 167 13.20 -12.95 8.51
C PHE A 167 12.28 -12.02 9.29
N ILE A 168 12.23 -10.75 8.86
CA ILE A 168 11.54 -9.67 9.54
C ILE A 168 10.46 -9.14 8.61
N ALA A 169 9.21 -9.35 8.96
CA ALA A 169 8.10 -8.58 8.42
C ALA A 169 7.70 -7.58 9.51
N PRO A 170 7.76 -6.26 9.24
CA PRO A 170 7.18 -5.28 10.14
C PRO A 170 5.68 -5.57 10.37
N ILE A 171 5.08 -4.82 11.30
CA ILE A 171 3.72 -4.98 11.82
C ILE A 171 2.60 -5.35 10.80
N GLU A 172 1.40 -5.65 11.26
CA GLU A 172 0.21 -5.84 10.40
C GLU A 172 -0.97 -5.09 11.00
N LYS A 173 -2.06 -4.97 10.24
CA LYS A 173 -3.35 -4.46 10.72
C LYS A 173 -3.35 -3.02 11.24
N ILE A 174 -2.58 -2.13 10.60
CA ILE A 174 -2.51 -0.70 10.97
C ILE A 174 -3.91 -0.08 10.94
N SER A 175 -4.63 -0.23 9.81
CA SER A 175 -5.99 0.30 9.65
C SER A 175 -6.96 -0.25 10.70
N GLU A 176 -6.92 -1.57 10.95
CA GLU A 176 -7.81 -2.18 11.95
C GLU A 176 -7.54 -1.67 13.36
N GLN A 177 -6.26 -1.53 13.74
CA GLN A 177 -5.89 -1.06 15.08
C GLN A 177 -6.26 0.41 15.28
N ILE A 178 -6.03 1.26 14.27
CA ILE A 178 -6.42 2.68 14.34
C ILE A 178 -7.93 2.82 14.51
N MET A 179 -8.74 2.05 13.77
CA MET A 179 -10.21 2.10 13.96
C MET A 179 -10.66 1.53 15.29
N PHE A 180 -9.99 0.48 15.78
CA PHE A 180 -10.24 -0.01 17.12
C PHE A 180 -9.98 1.09 18.16
N ASP A 181 -8.86 1.81 18.03
CA ASP A 181 -8.52 2.93 18.92
C ASP A 181 -9.58 4.03 18.84
N PHE A 182 -10.01 4.43 17.65
CA PHE A 182 -11.07 5.44 17.46
C PHE A 182 -12.39 5.05 18.13
N LYS A 183 -12.82 3.79 17.98
CA LYS A 183 -14.05 3.27 18.60
C LYS A 183 -13.97 3.25 20.13
N ASN A 184 -12.76 3.22 20.69
CA ASN A 184 -12.51 3.29 22.13
C ASN A 184 -12.13 4.71 22.59
N GLY A 185 -12.39 5.75 21.79
CA GLY A 185 -12.14 7.14 22.16
C GLY A 185 -10.66 7.55 22.18
N LYS A 186 -9.75 6.72 21.66
CA LYS A 186 -8.31 7.00 21.63
C LYS A 186 -7.93 7.75 20.35
N THR A 187 -6.84 8.50 20.43
CA THR A 187 -6.18 9.10 19.26
C THR A 187 -5.11 8.13 18.73
N SER A 188 -5.10 7.92 17.41
CA SER A 188 -4.19 7.00 16.74
C SER A 188 -4.03 7.45 15.28
N ASN A 189 -2.84 7.28 14.73
CA ASN A 189 -2.55 7.60 13.33
C ASN A 189 -1.48 6.66 12.78
N PHE A 190 -1.45 6.52 11.45
CA PHE A 190 -0.59 5.57 10.78
C PHE A 190 0.90 5.82 11.02
N TYR A 191 1.32 7.10 11.07
CA TYR A 191 2.72 7.47 11.21
C TYR A 191 3.27 7.01 12.56
N ASP A 192 2.61 7.40 13.65
CA ASP A 192 3.00 7.01 15.01
C ASP A 192 2.98 5.50 15.19
N PHE A 193 1.96 4.84 14.62
CA PHE A 193 1.85 3.39 14.69
C PHE A 193 3.07 2.70 14.04
N ILE A 194 3.52 3.21 12.89
CA ILE A 194 4.68 2.68 12.19
C ILE A 194 5.97 2.97 12.94
N ILE A 195 6.25 4.23 13.32
CA ILE A 195 7.55 4.57 13.93
C ILE A 195 7.74 3.89 15.30
N ASN A 196 6.67 3.79 16.09
CA ASN A 196 6.72 3.09 17.38
C ASN A 196 7.03 1.59 17.20
N SER A 197 6.54 0.98 16.11
CA SER A 197 6.79 -0.44 15.83
C SER A 197 8.25 -0.79 15.53
N ILE A 198 9.05 0.21 15.17
CA ILE A 198 10.49 0.07 14.87
C ILE A 198 11.35 0.84 15.88
N GLY A 199 10.78 1.22 17.03
CA GLY A 199 11.49 1.93 18.10
C GLY A 199 11.99 3.33 17.71
N ALA A 200 11.43 3.93 16.66
CA ALA A 200 11.71 5.29 16.24
C ALA A 200 10.81 6.28 16.97
N LYS A 201 11.25 7.53 17.06
CA LYS A 201 10.54 8.66 17.68
C LYS A 201 10.26 9.74 16.64
N ARG A 202 9.25 10.58 16.87
CA ARG A 202 8.93 11.72 15.98
C ARG A 202 10.10 12.68 15.76
N ILE A 203 10.96 12.85 16.76
CA ILE A 203 12.14 13.72 16.70
C ILE A 203 13.30 13.12 15.90
N ASP A 204 13.23 11.83 15.56
CA ASP A 204 14.32 11.17 14.84
C ASP A 204 14.38 11.68 13.40
N PRO A 205 15.60 11.91 12.86
CA PRO A 205 15.76 12.46 11.53
C PRO A 205 15.23 11.47 10.47
N MET A 206 14.43 12.02 9.57
CA MET A 206 13.85 11.29 8.44
C MET A 206 14.75 11.35 7.20
N PHE A 207 14.92 10.22 6.52
CA PHE A 207 15.59 10.17 5.22
C PHE A 207 14.64 10.55 4.12
N LEU A 208 15.05 11.52 3.31
CA LEU A 208 14.38 11.81 2.05
C LEU A 208 14.93 10.88 0.95
N PRO A 209 14.08 10.45 0.01
CA PRO A 209 14.51 9.61 -1.10
C PRO A 209 15.54 10.35 -1.96
N SER A 210 16.57 9.63 -2.40
CA SER A 210 17.53 10.14 -3.37
C SER A 210 17.17 9.65 -4.77
N VAL A 211 16.81 10.57 -5.65
CA VAL A 211 16.42 10.23 -7.02
C VAL A 211 17.64 9.80 -7.85
N PRO A 212 17.62 8.65 -8.53
CA PRO A 212 18.68 8.25 -9.44
C PRO A 212 18.89 9.27 -10.57
N LYS A 213 20.16 9.59 -10.89
CA LYS A 213 20.52 10.54 -11.97
C LYS A 213 19.83 10.26 -13.31
N LYS A 214 19.61 8.99 -13.64
CA LYS A 214 18.92 8.58 -14.87
C LYS A 214 17.46 9.07 -14.91
N ALA A 215 16.74 8.99 -13.79
CA ALA A 215 15.37 9.48 -13.70
C ALA A 215 15.34 11.01 -13.82
N VAL A 216 16.26 11.71 -13.13
CA VAL A 216 16.40 13.18 -13.22
C VAL A 216 16.62 13.64 -14.66
N LYS A 217 17.57 13.02 -15.39
CA LYS A 217 17.87 13.36 -16.79
C LYS A 217 16.65 13.20 -17.71
N LYS A 218 15.89 12.11 -17.53
CA LYS A 218 14.68 11.85 -18.33
C LYS A 218 13.62 12.92 -18.08
N ILE A 219 13.42 13.34 -16.82
CA ILE A 219 12.46 14.39 -16.48
C ILE A 219 12.93 15.77 -16.94
N GLN A 220 14.24 16.06 -16.93
CA GLN A 220 14.78 17.33 -17.45
C GLN A 220 14.50 17.57 -18.94
N GLN A 221 14.35 16.51 -19.73
CA GLN A 221 13.99 16.61 -21.15
C GLN A 221 12.53 17.01 -21.37
N ILE A 222 11.70 16.92 -20.34
CA ILE A 222 10.31 17.34 -20.42
C ILE A 222 10.29 18.85 -20.12
N ASN A 223 9.94 19.67 -21.12
CA ASN A 223 9.79 21.10 -20.94
C ASN A 223 8.57 21.38 -20.04
N LEU A 224 8.83 21.59 -18.76
CA LEU A 224 7.83 21.61 -17.68
C LEU A 224 7.95 22.92 -16.90
N THR A 225 7.43 23.99 -17.45
CA THR A 225 7.05 25.17 -16.67
C THR A 225 5.54 25.09 -16.41
N ASN A 226 5.13 25.31 -15.17
CA ASN A 226 3.72 25.36 -14.73
C ASN A 226 2.93 24.05 -14.90
N VAL A 227 3.50 22.93 -14.45
CA VAL A 227 2.81 21.63 -14.51
C VAL A 227 2.11 21.29 -13.21
N ILE A 228 0.84 20.89 -13.31
CA ILE A 228 0.09 20.32 -12.19
C ILE A 228 -0.09 18.83 -12.43
N ILE A 229 0.25 18.02 -11.43
CA ILE A 229 0.10 16.56 -11.48
C ILE A 229 -1.23 16.17 -10.86
N LEU A 230 -2.07 15.45 -11.60
CA LEU A 230 -3.27 14.80 -11.09
C LEU A 230 -3.01 13.32 -10.87
N CYS A 231 -3.34 12.82 -9.67
CA CYS A 231 -3.28 11.41 -9.31
C CYS A 231 -4.68 10.92 -8.89
N PRO A 232 -5.55 10.59 -9.87
CA PRO A 232 -6.96 10.29 -9.61
C PRO A 232 -7.20 8.90 -9.01
N GLU A 233 -6.20 8.03 -9.00
CA GLU A 233 -6.34 6.62 -8.64
C GLU A 233 -5.93 6.33 -7.21
N ALA A 234 -6.74 5.53 -6.52
CA ALA A 234 -6.41 4.97 -5.22
C ALA A 234 -6.85 3.51 -5.14
N THR A 235 -6.14 2.72 -4.33
CA THR A 235 -6.51 1.32 -4.06
C THR A 235 -7.34 1.19 -2.79
N SER A 236 -7.11 2.07 -1.80
CA SER A 236 -7.74 1.98 -0.48
C SER A 236 -9.06 2.75 -0.37
N VAL A 237 -9.11 3.95 -0.97
CA VAL A 237 -10.24 4.88 -0.85
C VAL A 237 -11.05 4.97 -2.14
N GLN A 238 -12.33 5.32 -2.01
CA GLN A 238 -13.25 5.45 -3.13
C GLN A 238 -12.79 6.54 -4.11
N GLU A 239 -12.66 6.18 -5.38
CA GLU A 239 -12.31 7.12 -6.45
C GLU A 239 -13.43 8.16 -6.65
N LEU A 240 -13.06 9.42 -6.87
CA LEU A 240 -14.00 10.43 -7.36
C LEU A 240 -14.37 10.17 -8.83
N PRO A 241 -15.57 10.58 -9.29
CA PRO A 241 -15.98 10.38 -10.68
C PRO A 241 -15.07 11.07 -11.68
N THR A 242 -14.94 10.49 -12.87
CA THR A 242 -14.12 11.04 -13.96
C THR A 242 -14.50 12.49 -14.30
N GLN A 243 -15.78 12.87 -14.17
CA GLN A 243 -16.27 14.23 -14.43
C GLN A 243 -15.66 15.28 -13.48
N PHE A 244 -15.38 14.90 -12.23
CA PHE A 244 -14.69 15.78 -11.27
C PHE A 244 -13.31 16.14 -11.81
N TRP A 245 -12.53 15.12 -12.17
CA TRP A 245 -11.16 15.30 -12.66
C TRP A 245 -11.10 15.99 -14.03
N GLN A 246 -12.07 15.73 -14.91
CA GLN A 246 -12.19 16.43 -16.20
C GLN A 246 -12.47 17.92 -16.01
N SER A 247 -13.40 18.27 -15.11
CA SER A 247 -13.71 19.67 -14.80
C SER A 247 -12.49 20.37 -14.20
N LEU A 248 -11.84 19.75 -13.21
CA LEU A 248 -10.64 20.30 -12.59
C LEU A 248 -9.50 20.51 -13.61
N ALA A 249 -9.21 19.52 -14.44
CA ALA A 249 -8.18 19.62 -15.46
C ALA A 249 -8.47 20.73 -16.48
N LYS A 250 -9.73 20.88 -16.89
CA LYS A 250 -10.16 21.96 -17.80
C LYS A 250 -9.88 23.33 -17.20
N GLU A 251 -10.28 23.57 -15.95
CA GLU A 251 -10.08 24.86 -15.30
C GLU A 251 -8.60 25.18 -15.04
N LEU A 252 -7.79 24.18 -14.70
CA LEU A 252 -6.34 24.36 -14.57
C LEU A 252 -5.67 24.69 -15.92
N ASN A 253 -6.08 24.02 -17.00
CA ASN A 253 -5.62 24.36 -18.34
C ASN A 253 -6.04 25.80 -18.73
N ASN A 254 -7.27 26.22 -18.41
CA ASN A 254 -7.75 27.60 -18.64
C ASN A 254 -6.92 28.65 -17.89
N LYS A 255 -6.38 28.29 -16.71
CA LYS A 255 -5.44 29.10 -15.92
C LYS A 255 -3.99 29.07 -16.45
N GLY A 256 -3.73 28.39 -17.56
CA GLY A 256 -2.41 28.33 -18.20
C GLY A 256 -1.48 27.24 -17.67
N TYR A 257 -1.97 26.34 -16.82
CA TYR A 257 -1.18 25.19 -16.37
C TYR A 257 -1.19 24.08 -17.40
N THR A 258 -0.06 23.36 -17.53
CA THR A 258 -0.05 22.07 -18.21
C THR A 258 -0.48 20.99 -17.22
N VAL A 259 -1.60 20.31 -17.48
CA VAL A 259 -2.06 19.22 -16.62
C VAL A 259 -1.44 17.89 -17.04
N PHE A 260 -0.71 17.24 -16.12
CA PHE A 260 -0.19 15.89 -16.26
C PHE A 260 -1.00 14.92 -15.40
N VAL A 261 -1.48 13.82 -15.98
CA VAL A 261 -2.31 12.83 -15.28
C VAL A 261 -1.56 11.51 -15.15
N ASN A 262 -1.35 11.12 -13.90
CA ASN A 262 -0.86 9.81 -13.52
C ASN A 262 -2.03 8.83 -13.36
N ALA A 263 -2.50 8.29 -14.48
CA ALA A 263 -3.56 7.28 -14.54
C ALA A 263 -3.05 5.99 -15.17
N PHE A 264 -3.28 4.85 -14.50
CA PHE A 264 -2.98 3.52 -15.04
C PHE A 264 -4.20 2.89 -15.70
N LYS A 265 -5.41 3.22 -15.22
CA LYS A 265 -6.68 2.70 -15.76
C LYS A 265 -7.15 3.60 -16.90
N GLU A 266 -7.53 2.96 -18.00
CA GLU A 266 -7.96 3.67 -19.21
C GLU A 266 -9.16 4.60 -18.98
N LYS A 267 -10.10 4.17 -18.11
CA LYS A 267 -11.28 4.96 -17.69
C LYS A 267 -10.94 6.29 -16.99
N ASN A 268 -9.72 6.42 -16.49
CA ASN A 268 -9.23 7.58 -15.75
C ASN A 268 -8.35 8.49 -16.62
N LYS A 269 -8.24 8.21 -17.93
CA LYS A 269 -7.67 9.17 -18.87
C LYS A 269 -8.58 10.40 -18.99
N ILE A 270 -7.96 11.57 -18.92
CA ILE A 270 -8.65 12.85 -18.94
C ILE A 270 -8.34 13.55 -20.26
N LYS A 271 -9.36 14.01 -20.97
CA LYS A 271 -9.18 14.75 -22.23
C LYS A 271 -8.33 16.00 -21.99
N ASN A 272 -7.55 16.39 -22.99
CA ASN A 272 -6.68 17.58 -22.96
C ASN A 272 -5.67 17.59 -21.80
N THR A 273 -5.18 16.40 -21.43
CA THR A 273 -4.10 16.26 -20.44
C THR A 273 -2.95 15.46 -21.02
N LYS A 274 -1.75 15.66 -20.49
CA LYS A 274 -0.58 14.84 -20.81
C LYS A 274 -0.57 13.62 -19.90
N THR A 275 -0.23 12.45 -20.42
CA THR A 275 -0.01 11.25 -19.62
C THR A 275 1.20 10.49 -20.12
N ALA A 276 1.95 9.88 -19.21
CA ALA A 276 3.07 9.02 -19.54
C ALA A 276 3.18 7.90 -18.50
N LYS A 277 3.58 6.71 -18.94
CA LYS A 277 3.93 5.62 -18.03
C LYS A 277 5.27 5.93 -17.37
N LEU A 278 5.23 6.60 -16.22
CA LEU A 278 6.39 6.91 -15.41
C LEU A 278 6.64 5.81 -14.37
N LYS A 279 7.91 5.53 -14.13
CA LYS A 279 8.32 4.77 -12.93
C LYS A 279 8.18 5.65 -11.69
N LEU A 280 8.16 5.06 -10.49
CA LEU A 280 7.98 5.81 -9.25
C LEU A 280 9.10 6.82 -8.97
N ASP A 281 10.35 6.52 -9.35
CA ASP A 281 11.48 7.44 -9.26
C ASP A 281 11.36 8.60 -10.26
N GLU A 282 10.89 8.33 -11.48
CA GLU A 282 10.59 9.33 -12.49
C GLU A 282 9.42 10.24 -12.07
N LEU A 283 8.37 9.66 -11.48
CA LEU A 283 7.22 10.41 -10.97
C LEU A 283 7.61 11.30 -9.79
N TYR A 284 8.41 10.80 -8.85
CA TYR A 284 8.94 11.61 -7.75
C TYR A 284 9.80 12.78 -8.27
N ALA A 285 10.70 12.52 -9.22
CA ALA A 285 11.52 13.56 -9.84
C ALA A 285 10.69 14.64 -10.58
N LEU A 286 9.56 14.23 -11.17
CA LEU A 286 8.59 15.14 -11.77
C LEU A 286 7.88 15.98 -10.70
N SER A 287 7.53 15.36 -9.58
CA SER A 287 6.79 16.00 -8.48
C SER A 287 7.58 17.15 -7.83
N GLU A 288 8.90 17.01 -7.71
CA GLU A 288 9.78 18.08 -7.16
C GLU A 288 9.79 19.36 -8.00
N LYS A 289 9.44 19.26 -9.28
CA LYS A 289 9.42 20.39 -10.23
C LYS A 289 8.01 20.92 -10.52
N ALA A 290 6.98 20.20 -10.11
CA ALA A 290 5.60 20.56 -10.39
C ALA A 290 5.22 21.87 -9.67
N ALA A 291 4.32 22.64 -10.29
CA ALA A 291 3.68 23.80 -9.67
C ALA A 291 2.76 23.36 -8.51
N GLY A 292 2.18 22.16 -8.63
CA GLY A 292 1.53 21.47 -7.52
C GLY A 292 1.01 20.10 -7.91
N ILE A 293 0.42 19.43 -6.93
CA ILE A 293 -0.04 18.06 -7.04
C ILE A 293 -1.43 17.99 -6.45
N ILE A 294 -2.38 17.39 -7.17
CA ILE A 294 -3.72 17.14 -6.67
C ILE A 294 -3.98 15.63 -6.75
N THR A 295 -4.18 14.99 -5.61
CA THR A 295 -4.17 13.52 -5.50
C THR A 295 -5.28 13.01 -4.58
N MET A 296 -5.78 11.81 -4.88
CA MET A 296 -6.49 11.02 -3.87
C MET A 296 -5.55 10.67 -2.71
N ALA A 297 -6.09 10.46 -1.51
CA ALA A 297 -5.37 9.95 -0.35
C ALA A 297 -4.86 8.52 -0.60
N ASN A 298 -3.63 8.41 -1.08
CA ASN A 298 -2.99 7.16 -1.46
C ASN A 298 -1.48 7.18 -1.08
N GLY A 299 -0.80 6.07 -1.29
CA GLY A 299 0.63 5.99 -0.99
C GLY A 299 1.53 6.89 -1.86
N ILE A 300 1.03 7.35 -3.00
CA ILE A 300 1.75 8.31 -3.87
C ILE A 300 1.77 9.71 -3.20
N ALA A 301 0.68 10.11 -2.55
CA ALA A 301 0.63 11.35 -1.76
C ALA A 301 1.73 11.38 -0.68
N ILE A 302 1.88 10.27 0.06
CA ILE A 302 2.92 10.12 1.08
C ILE A 302 4.31 10.11 0.45
N MET A 303 4.50 9.43 -0.68
CA MET A 303 5.77 9.43 -1.40
C MET A 303 6.20 10.84 -1.79
N MET A 304 5.26 11.71 -2.17
CA MET A 304 5.53 13.06 -2.68
C MET A 304 5.31 14.17 -1.63
N HIS A 305 5.36 13.84 -0.33
CA HIS A 305 5.12 14.78 0.78
C HIS A 305 6.03 16.02 0.80
N ASN A 306 7.18 15.99 0.13
CA ASN A 306 8.10 17.13 0.01
C ASN A 306 7.85 18.03 -1.20
N SER A 307 6.76 17.81 -1.93
CA SER A 307 6.42 18.67 -3.06
C SER A 307 6.04 20.06 -2.59
N LYS A 308 6.35 21.09 -3.39
CA LYS A 308 6.18 22.50 -3.01
C LYS A 308 4.74 22.85 -2.62
N LYS A 309 3.78 22.29 -3.35
CA LYS A 309 2.35 22.48 -3.12
C LYS A 309 1.61 21.17 -3.40
N MET A 310 0.68 20.80 -2.53
CA MET A 310 -0.12 19.59 -2.70
C MET A 310 -1.53 19.73 -2.11
N ASP A 311 -2.47 19.09 -2.76
CA ASP A 311 -3.88 19.01 -2.40
C ASP A 311 -4.28 17.53 -2.34
N ILE A 312 -4.64 17.05 -1.16
CA ILE A 312 -4.96 15.64 -0.92
C ILE A 312 -6.45 15.49 -0.63
N ILE A 313 -7.11 14.62 -1.37
CA ILE A 313 -8.55 14.40 -1.25
C ILE A 313 -8.81 13.07 -0.54
N TYR A 314 -9.46 13.15 0.63
CA TYR A 314 -9.82 12.00 1.46
C TYR A 314 -11.28 11.63 1.26
N THR A 315 -11.51 10.41 0.78
CA THR A 315 -12.83 9.78 0.63
C THR A 315 -12.98 8.58 1.58
N PRO A 316 -14.19 7.99 1.72
CA PRO A 316 -14.37 6.74 2.44
C PRO A 316 -13.55 5.59 1.82
N TYR A 317 -13.28 4.54 2.60
CA TYR A 317 -12.68 3.32 2.06
C TYR A 317 -13.64 2.61 1.10
N HIS A 318 -13.10 1.87 0.12
CA HIS A 318 -13.91 1.01 -0.75
C HIS A 318 -14.71 -0.01 0.07
N ASP A 319 -14.00 -0.74 0.93
CA ASP A 319 -14.56 -1.70 1.85
C ASP A 319 -14.78 -1.01 3.19
N ASN A 320 -16.00 -0.53 3.46
CA ASN A 320 -16.34 0.13 4.72
C ASN A 320 -16.39 -0.83 5.93
N TRP A 321 -15.69 -1.97 5.86
CA TRP A 321 -15.67 -3.01 6.90
C TRP A 321 -15.30 -2.43 8.27
N PHE A 322 -14.41 -1.44 8.30
CA PHE A 322 -13.92 -0.85 9.55
C PHE A 322 -14.60 0.46 9.95
N GLY A 323 -15.53 0.99 9.14
CA GLY A 323 -16.21 2.26 9.40
C GLY A 323 -15.41 3.51 9.01
N TYR A 324 -14.53 3.38 8.01
CA TYR A 324 -13.76 4.51 7.48
C TYR A 324 -14.62 5.36 6.53
N ASN A 325 -15.22 6.41 7.08
CA ASN A 325 -15.71 7.56 6.30
C ASN A 325 -14.55 8.52 5.99
N ALA A 326 -14.79 9.54 5.14
CA ALA A 326 -13.78 10.52 4.73
C ALA A 326 -13.08 11.20 5.93
N THR A 327 -13.84 11.58 6.97
CA THR A 327 -13.31 12.21 8.19
C THR A 327 -12.35 11.30 8.95
N ASN A 328 -12.73 10.03 9.17
CA ASN A 328 -11.89 9.05 9.85
C ASN A 328 -10.67 8.66 9.02
N THR A 329 -10.82 8.58 7.68
CA THR A 329 -9.70 8.38 6.75
C THR A 329 -8.69 9.51 6.92
N LEU A 330 -9.13 10.77 6.88
CA LEU A 330 -8.27 11.94 7.10
C LEU A 330 -7.62 11.89 8.49
N LYS A 331 -8.40 11.65 9.55
CA LYS A 331 -7.87 11.59 10.92
C LYS A 331 -6.77 10.52 11.07
N ALA A 332 -6.96 9.35 10.47
CA ALA A 332 -6.02 8.24 10.56
C ALA A 332 -4.77 8.40 9.68
N TYR A 333 -4.94 8.96 8.47
CA TYR A 333 -3.95 8.92 7.39
C TYR A 333 -3.49 10.28 6.90
N SER A 334 -3.88 11.37 7.58
CA SER A 334 -3.40 12.72 7.29
C SER A 334 -1.88 12.74 7.16
N ILE A 335 -1.39 13.30 6.06
CA ILE A 335 0.04 13.45 5.83
C ILE A 335 0.67 14.41 6.85
N LYS A 336 -0.15 15.31 7.44
CA LYS A 336 0.25 16.24 8.51
C LYS A 336 0.68 15.53 9.79
N HIS A 337 0.49 14.22 9.90
CA HIS A 337 1.10 13.41 10.96
C HIS A 337 2.61 13.23 10.79
N ILE A 338 3.13 13.33 9.57
CA ILE A 338 4.57 13.25 9.26
C ILE A 338 5.22 14.59 9.68
N PRO A 339 6.33 14.56 10.44
CA PRO A 339 7.05 15.77 10.84
C PRO A 339 7.78 16.42 9.64
N ASP A 340 8.16 17.69 9.81
CA ASP A 340 9.02 18.44 8.89
C ASP A 340 8.51 18.52 7.45
N LEU A 341 7.19 18.59 7.26
CA LEU A 341 6.58 18.86 5.96
C LEU A 341 7.05 20.24 5.44
N ARG A 342 7.55 20.26 4.21
CA ARG A 342 8.13 21.47 3.59
C ARG A 342 7.20 22.17 2.60
N GLY A 343 6.13 21.48 2.18
CA GLY A 343 5.20 21.97 1.16
C GLY A 343 4.01 22.71 1.74
N ASP A 344 3.40 23.55 0.91
CA ASP A 344 2.04 24.06 1.11
C ASP A 344 1.03 22.93 0.85
N ILE A 345 0.54 22.30 1.93
CA ILE A 345 -0.29 21.09 1.86
C ILE A 345 -1.68 21.31 2.44
N GLU A 346 -2.69 21.17 1.57
CA GLU A 346 -4.10 21.13 1.97
C GLU A 346 -4.69 19.73 1.86
N GLU A 347 -5.57 19.41 2.81
CA GLU A 347 -6.22 18.11 2.90
C GLU A 347 -7.74 18.32 2.98
N TYR A 348 -8.46 17.67 2.09
CA TYR A 348 -9.90 17.84 1.91
C TYR A 348 -10.64 16.59 2.36
N ASP A 349 -11.50 16.75 3.36
CA ASP A 349 -12.49 15.75 3.75
C ASP A 349 -13.72 15.89 2.84
N THR A 350 -13.96 14.93 1.95
CA THR A 350 -15.07 15.04 0.98
C THR A 350 -16.45 15.06 1.62
N SER A 351 -16.61 14.70 2.90
CA SER A 351 -17.90 14.84 3.59
C SER A 351 -18.31 16.30 3.81
N LYS A 352 -17.36 17.25 3.68
CA LYS A 352 -17.57 18.69 3.94
C LYS A 352 -17.79 19.52 2.68
N TYR A 353 -17.73 18.91 1.50
CA TYR A 353 -17.78 19.63 0.23
C TYR A 353 -18.71 18.93 -0.76
N THR A 354 -19.49 19.72 -1.50
CA THR A 354 -19.98 19.27 -2.81
C THR A 354 -18.81 19.23 -3.81
N MET A 355 -18.97 18.51 -4.92
CA MET A 355 -17.92 18.43 -5.95
C MET A 355 -17.51 19.81 -6.47
N GLN A 356 -18.47 20.71 -6.70
CA GLN A 356 -18.19 22.07 -7.18
C GLN A 356 -17.47 22.91 -6.13
N GLN A 357 -17.86 22.80 -4.86
CA GLN A 357 -17.17 23.47 -3.75
C GLN A 357 -15.73 22.97 -3.62
N LEU A 358 -15.51 21.66 -3.74
CA LEU A 358 -14.18 21.07 -3.67
C LEU A 358 -13.28 21.55 -4.83
N ILE A 359 -13.81 21.54 -6.07
CA ILE A 359 -13.08 22.07 -7.24
C ILE A 359 -12.72 23.53 -7.02
N LYS A 360 -13.67 24.38 -6.58
CA LYS A 360 -13.41 25.79 -6.30
C LYS A 360 -12.36 25.98 -5.20
N ALA A 361 -12.42 25.20 -4.12
CA ALA A 361 -11.47 25.29 -3.03
C ALA A 361 -10.04 24.93 -3.46
N ILE A 362 -9.89 23.91 -4.32
CA ILE A 362 -8.60 23.53 -4.90
C ILE A 362 -8.12 24.63 -5.88
N LEU A 363 -8.99 25.09 -6.78
CA LEU A 363 -8.65 26.11 -7.79
C LEU A 363 -8.27 27.46 -7.18
N ASN A 364 -8.74 27.79 -5.97
CA ASN A 364 -8.32 29.02 -5.29
C ASN A 364 -6.84 29.01 -4.86
N ARG A 365 -6.20 27.83 -4.87
CA ARG A 365 -4.77 27.69 -4.56
C ARG A 365 -3.87 27.80 -5.79
N TYR A 366 -4.42 27.86 -7.02
CA TYR A 366 -3.69 27.89 -8.29
C TYR A 366 -4.16 29.00 -9.22
#